data_AF-R7SM96-F1
#
_entry.id   AF-R7SM96-F1
#
_cell.length_a   1.000
_cell.length_b   1.000
_cell.length_c   1.000
_cell.angle_alpha   90.00
_cell.angle_beta   90.00
_cell.angle_gamma   90.00
#
_symmetry.space_group_name_H-M   'P 1'
#
loop_
_entity.id
_entity.type
_entity.pdbx_description
1 polymer ?
#
loop_
_entity_poly.entity_id
_entity_poly.type
_entity_poly.pdbx_seq_one_letter_code
_entity_poly.pdbx_strand_id
1 'polypeptide(L)'
;MSSYKPLVLLIGATGQTGSSILKGLLDSGAVRVAALVRPSSISKPSTEVLRTSGVEIRAGDIKDSVDSLKKTLEGVDVLISAVGGPALGDQKDVVLAAEEAGVQRVVPCDFATPGAKGVRGVADIKFGIREYIQSLGVGYTFIDVGWWAQLYLPLPLRSNAPAQVKAGTWLICKDGSANNLVIDKGHIGTFVARIITDPRTLNKAVIAWDDEVTQIAAHEIGERVSGEGEELKKQRIYLKRGDYLASAAAAKDEVAKDPTNVGAYIKVAMSEYGHSLYVLQENTLENAKALGYLDARELYPDIPKFTLEDVAKDFYAEAEPGDIYTAYG
;
A
#
# COMPACT_ATOMS: atom_id res chain seq x y z
N MET A 1 -28.77 -25.10 -1.66
CA MET A 1 -28.66 -24.14 -0.55
C MET A 1 -27.51 -23.21 -0.91
N SER A 2 -27.75 -21.92 -1.10
CA SER A 2 -26.66 -20.97 -1.36
C SER A 2 -25.74 -20.95 -0.14
N SER A 3 -24.46 -21.29 -0.30
CA SER A 3 -23.47 -21.10 0.76
C SER A 3 -23.43 -19.62 1.15
N TYR A 4 -23.43 -19.32 2.44
CA TYR A 4 -23.25 -17.96 2.93
C TYR A 4 -21.96 -17.36 2.33
N LYS A 5 -22.04 -16.17 1.74
CA LYS A 5 -20.88 -15.40 1.28
C LYS A 5 -20.76 -14.14 2.13
N PRO A 6 -19.65 -13.99 2.89
CA PRO A 6 -19.41 -12.80 3.70
C PRO A 6 -19.50 -11.53 2.85
N LEU A 7 -20.04 -10.46 3.41
CA LEU A 7 -20.01 -9.13 2.80
C LEU A 7 -18.78 -8.37 3.25
N VAL A 8 -17.96 -7.96 2.29
CA VAL A 8 -16.82 -7.07 2.50
C VAL A 8 -17.23 -5.65 2.13
N LEU A 9 -17.09 -4.70 3.06
CA LEU A 9 -17.13 -3.27 2.74
C LEU A 9 -15.71 -2.77 2.48
N LEU A 10 -15.45 -2.29 1.26
CA LEU A 10 -14.17 -1.73 0.85
C LEU A 10 -14.25 -0.21 0.76
N ILE A 11 -13.44 0.48 1.57
CA ILE A 11 -13.23 1.94 1.48
C ILE A 11 -12.05 2.20 0.57
N GLY A 12 -12.17 3.13 -0.38
CA GLY A 12 -11.10 3.46 -1.32
C GLY A 12 -11.00 2.55 -2.54
N ALA A 13 -12.10 1.87 -2.91
CA ALA A 13 -12.17 0.91 -4.03
C ALA A 13 -11.72 1.45 -5.40
N THR A 14 -11.68 2.78 -5.59
CA THR A 14 -11.23 3.44 -6.83
C THR A 14 -9.76 3.88 -6.80
N GLY A 15 -9.05 3.70 -5.68
CA GLY A 15 -7.62 4.01 -5.55
C GLY A 15 -6.72 2.92 -6.13
N GLN A 16 -5.41 3.17 -6.15
CA GLN A 16 -4.41 2.23 -6.68
C GLN A 16 -4.45 0.88 -5.93
N THR A 17 -4.29 0.87 -4.61
CA THR A 17 -4.40 -0.37 -3.81
C THR A 17 -5.82 -0.92 -3.81
N GLY A 18 -6.82 -0.06 -3.63
CA GLY A 18 -8.22 -0.47 -3.52
C GLY A 18 -8.76 -1.15 -4.77
N SER A 19 -8.35 -0.71 -5.96
CA SER A 19 -8.75 -1.36 -7.22
C SER A 19 -8.15 -2.76 -7.37
N SER A 20 -6.91 -2.96 -6.95
CA SER A 20 -6.28 -4.29 -6.87
C SER A 20 -7.03 -5.19 -5.88
N ILE A 21 -7.30 -4.69 -4.66
CA ILE A 21 -8.08 -5.42 -3.64
C ILE A 21 -9.45 -5.81 -4.17
N LEU A 22 -10.19 -4.86 -4.77
CA LEU A 22 -11.48 -5.12 -5.35
C LEU A 22 -11.42 -6.24 -6.39
N LYS A 23 -10.46 -6.16 -7.32
CA LYS A 23 -10.28 -7.19 -8.35
C LYS A 23 -10.05 -8.57 -7.72
N GLY A 24 -9.14 -8.67 -6.75
CA GLY A 24 -8.88 -9.94 -6.07
C GLY A 24 -10.10 -10.50 -5.33
N LEU A 25 -10.88 -9.64 -4.67
CA LEU A 25 -12.13 -10.05 -4.00
C LEU A 25 -13.16 -10.59 -5.00
N LEU A 26 -13.37 -9.89 -6.12
CA LEU A 26 -14.30 -10.31 -7.18
C LEU A 26 -13.85 -11.61 -7.85
N ASP A 27 -12.57 -11.70 -8.24
CA ASP A 27 -12.00 -12.88 -8.91
C ASP A 27 -12.07 -14.14 -8.01
N SER A 28 -11.93 -13.97 -6.69
CA SER A 28 -12.03 -15.09 -5.75
C SER A 28 -13.42 -15.74 -5.73
N GLY A 29 -14.47 -14.94 -6.01
CA GLY A 29 -15.86 -15.35 -5.88
C GLY A 29 -16.27 -15.76 -4.45
N ALA A 30 -15.41 -15.62 -3.44
CA ALA A 30 -15.61 -16.12 -2.09
C ALA A 30 -16.51 -15.20 -1.24
N VAL A 31 -16.59 -13.92 -1.60
CA VAL A 31 -17.29 -12.88 -0.86
C VAL A 31 -18.23 -12.08 -1.76
N ARG A 32 -19.14 -11.33 -1.14
CA ARG A 32 -19.85 -10.21 -1.78
C ARG A 32 -19.09 -8.93 -1.45
N VAL A 33 -19.15 -7.93 -2.33
CA VAL A 33 -18.42 -6.68 -2.14
C VAL A 33 -19.36 -5.49 -2.18
N ALA A 34 -19.28 -4.65 -1.17
CA ALA A 34 -19.80 -3.30 -1.15
C ALA A 34 -18.63 -2.31 -1.15
N ALA A 35 -18.82 -1.13 -1.74
CA ALA A 35 -17.85 -0.04 -1.71
C ALA A 35 -18.46 1.20 -1.04
N LEU A 36 -17.72 1.77 -0.09
CA LEU A 36 -18.05 3.09 0.45
C LEU A 36 -17.60 4.15 -0.55
N VAL A 37 -18.55 4.93 -1.06
CA VAL A 37 -18.30 5.97 -2.08
C VAL A 37 -18.80 7.31 -1.57
N ARG A 38 -17.91 8.30 -1.59
CA ARG A 38 -18.23 9.69 -1.24
C ARG A 38 -19.40 10.20 -2.10
N PRO A 39 -20.37 10.94 -1.53
CA PRO A 39 -21.51 11.46 -2.27
C PRO A 39 -21.13 12.21 -3.56
N SER A 40 -20.06 13.02 -3.50
CA SER A 40 -19.51 13.77 -4.64
C SER A 40 -18.90 12.90 -5.76
N SER A 41 -18.75 11.59 -5.53
CA SER A 41 -18.17 10.65 -6.49
C SER A 41 -19.16 9.63 -7.02
N ILE A 42 -20.39 9.59 -6.51
CA ILE A 42 -21.42 8.59 -6.88
C ILE A 42 -21.69 8.57 -8.40
N SER A 43 -21.71 9.74 -9.05
CA SER A 43 -22.00 9.87 -10.48
C SER A 43 -20.76 9.79 -11.38
N LYS A 44 -19.56 9.54 -10.82
CA LYS A 44 -18.33 9.47 -11.63
C LYS A 44 -18.28 8.17 -12.43
N PRO A 45 -17.65 8.18 -13.62
CA PRO A 45 -17.46 6.98 -14.44
C PRO A 45 -16.80 5.83 -13.67
N SER A 46 -15.83 6.13 -12.80
CA SER A 46 -15.16 5.11 -11.98
C SER A 46 -16.11 4.39 -11.02
N THR A 47 -17.15 5.05 -10.50
CA THR A 47 -18.18 4.40 -9.68
C THR A 47 -19.15 3.58 -10.52
N GLU A 48 -19.41 3.98 -11.76
CA GLU A 48 -20.24 3.17 -12.67
C GLU A 48 -19.55 1.85 -13.05
N VAL A 49 -18.23 1.85 -13.20
CA VAL A 49 -17.43 0.62 -13.36
C VAL A 49 -17.62 -0.32 -12.17
N LEU A 50 -17.68 0.21 -10.95
CA LEU A 50 -17.97 -0.60 -9.75
C LEU A 50 -19.35 -1.25 -9.82
N ARG A 51 -20.40 -0.47 -10.16
CA ARG A 51 -21.78 -0.97 -10.26
C ARG A 51 -21.90 -2.10 -11.28
N THR A 52 -21.36 -1.86 -12.48
CA THR A 52 -21.38 -2.83 -13.58
C THR A 52 -20.56 -4.09 -13.27
N SER A 53 -19.60 -4.01 -12.34
CA SER A 53 -18.84 -5.15 -11.82
C SER A 53 -19.54 -5.92 -10.68
N GLY A 54 -20.79 -5.58 -10.37
CA GLY A 54 -21.59 -6.25 -9.32
C GLY A 54 -21.28 -5.78 -7.89
N VAL A 55 -20.63 -4.63 -7.72
CA VAL A 55 -20.32 -4.04 -6.41
C VAL A 55 -21.51 -3.22 -5.91
N GLU A 56 -21.94 -3.48 -4.67
CA GLU A 56 -22.94 -2.65 -3.99
C GLU A 56 -22.34 -1.28 -3.63
N ILE A 57 -23.01 -0.19 -4.00
CA ILE A 57 -22.52 1.16 -3.68
C ILE A 57 -23.22 1.69 -2.43
N ARG A 58 -22.44 1.93 -1.38
CA ARG A 58 -22.90 2.60 -0.15
C ARG A 58 -22.39 4.03 -0.13
N ALA A 59 -23.31 4.99 -0.10
CA ALA A 59 -22.97 6.41 -0.04
C ALA A 59 -22.50 6.79 1.37
N GLY A 60 -21.33 7.42 1.47
CA GLY A 60 -20.80 7.95 2.72
C GLY A 60 -19.35 8.40 2.61
N ASP A 61 -18.85 9.06 3.64
CA ASP A 61 -17.46 9.48 3.78
C ASP A 61 -16.86 8.87 5.06
N ILE A 62 -15.57 8.54 5.06
CA ILE A 62 -14.89 7.99 6.24
C ILE A 62 -14.93 8.96 7.44
N LYS A 63 -15.12 10.26 7.17
CA LYS A 63 -15.26 11.32 8.17
C LYS A 63 -16.71 11.56 8.62
N ASP A 64 -17.67 10.79 8.13
CA ASP A 64 -19.05 10.86 8.62
C ASP A 64 -19.09 10.44 10.11
N SER A 65 -20.16 10.82 10.81
CA SER A 65 -20.34 10.40 12.19
C SER A 65 -20.42 8.87 12.33
N VAL A 66 -20.02 8.36 13.49
CA VAL A 66 -20.11 6.93 13.84
C VAL A 66 -21.51 6.36 13.54
N ASP A 67 -22.58 7.07 13.90
CA ASP A 67 -23.96 6.65 13.63
C ASP A 67 -24.29 6.56 12.13
N SER A 68 -23.74 7.46 11.30
CA SER A 68 -23.89 7.39 9.85
C SER A 68 -23.12 6.21 9.28
N LEU A 69 -21.87 6.04 9.72
CA LEU A 69 -21.00 4.95 9.30
C LEU A 69 -21.58 3.59 9.65
N LYS A 70 -22.22 3.42 10.81
CA LYS A 70 -22.92 2.18 11.20
C LYS A 70 -23.99 1.76 10.19
N LYS A 71 -24.76 2.70 9.64
CA LYS A 71 -25.74 2.41 8.59
C LYS A 71 -25.06 1.85 7.34
N THR A 72 -23.90 2.40 6.99
CA THR A 72 -23.10 1.88 5.86
C THR A 72 -22.44 0.53 6.17
N LEU A 73 -22.42 0.09 7.42
CA LEU A 73 -21.82 -1.17 7.88
C LEU A 73 -22.87 -2.25 8.18
N GLU A 74 -24.16 -1.98 8.01
CA GLU A 74 -25.23 -2.96 8.23
C GLU A 74 -25.01 -4.22 7.38
N GLY A 75 -24.94 -5.38 8.06
CA GLY A 75 -24.74 -6.68 7.44
C GLY A 75 -23.33 -6.94 6.87
N VAL A 76 -22.35 -6.09 7.20
CA VAL A 76 -20.94 -6.27 6.79
C VAL A 76 -20.23 -7.23 7.73
N ASP A 77 -19.53 -8.22 7.17
CA ASP A 77 -18.71 -9.16 7.94
C ASP A 77 -17.25 -8.69 8.06
N VAL A 78 -16.73 -8.04 7.01
CA VAL A 78 -15.34 -7.59 6.95
C VAL A 78 -15.28 -6.15 6.44
N LEU A 79 -14.61 -5.28 7.19
CA LEU A 79 -14.25 -3.93 6.75
C LEU A 79 -12.81 -3.92 6.25
N ILE A 80 -12.58 -3.41 5.03
CA ILE A 80 -11.25 -3.16 4.48
C ILE A 80 -11.12 -1.67 4.15
N SER A 81 -10.10 -1.02 4.68
CA SER A 81 -9.76 0.38 4.37
C SER A 81 -8.54 0.44 3.47
N ALA A 82 -8.68 1.01 2.28
CA ALA A 82 -7.60 1.30 1.33
C ALA A 82 -7.57 2.80 0.98
N VAL A 83 -7.67 3.66 2.01
CA VAL A 83 -7.67 5.12 1.85
C VAL A 83 -6.31 5.67 1.41
N GLY A 84 -6.33 6.85 0.78
CA GLY A 84 -5.11 7.57 0.43
C GLY A 84 -4.38 8.15 1.65
N GLY A 85 -3.12 8.55 1.45
CA GLY A 85 -2.25 9.13 2.49
C GLY A 85 -2.91 10.21 3.36
N PRO A 86 -3.60 11.22 2.78
CA PRO A 86 -4.25 12.28 3.56
C PRO A 86 -5.32 11.82 4.55
N ALA A 87 -5.88 10.62 4.37
CA ALA A 87 -6.96 10.08 5.20
C ALA A 87 -6.53 8.94 6.14
N LEU A 88 -5.22 8.65 6.25
CA LEU A 88 -4.72 7.58 7.11
C LEU A 88 -5.11 7.77 8.58
N GLY A 89 -5.16 9.01 9.06
CA GLY A 89 -5.56 9.34 10.43
C GLY A 89 -7.08 9.34 10.67
N ASP A 90 -7.89 9.37 9.61
CA ASP A 90 -9.36 9.51 9.70
C ASP A 90 -10.07 8.16 9.93
N GLN A 91 -9.34 7.06 10.16
CA GLN A 91 -9.92 5.72 10.19
C GLN A 91 -10.59 5.35 11.53
N LYS A 92 -10.38 6.12 12.61
CA LYS A 92 -10.85 5.73 13.95
C LYS A 92 -12.37 5.61 14.02
N ASP A 93 -13.10 6.59 13.50
CA ASP A 93 -14.56 6.60 13.62
C ASP A 93 -15.23 5.46 12.85
N VAL A 94 -14.68 5.08 11.67
CA VAL A 94 -15.19 3.92 10.92
C VAL A 94 -14.82 2.59 11.56
N VAL A 95 -13.69 2.52 12.25
CA VAL A 95 -13.32 1.34 13.05
C VAL A 95 -14.27 1.18 14.23
N LEU A 96 -14.56 2.27 14.96
CA LEU A 96 -15.54 2.24 16.06
C LEU A 96 -16.93 1.85 15.55
N ALA A 97 -17.37 2.45 14.45
CA ALA A 97 -18.64 2.10 13.82
C ALA A 97 -18.70 0.61 13.40
N ALA A 98 -17.58 0.04 12.95
CA ALA A 98 -17.50 -1.37 12.57
C ALA A 98 -17.64 -2.29 13.78
N GLU A 99 -16.97 -1.97 14.89
CA GLU A 99 -17.14 -2.71 16.13
C GLU A 99 -18.59 -2.64 16.62
N GLU A 100 -19.19 -1.45 16.71
CA GLU A 100 -20.58 -1.27 17.15
C GLU A 100 -21.61 -1.92 16.22
N ALA A 101 -21.29 -2.06 14.93
CA ALA A 101 -22.13 -2.73 13.93
C ALA A 101 -21.96 -4.26 13.92
N GLY A 102 -21.03 -4.82 14.72
CA GLY A 102 -20.78 -6.26 14.82
C GLY A 102 -19.94 -6.83 13.67
N VAL A 103 -19.12 -6.01 13.01
CA VAL A 103 -18.16 -6.47 11.99
C VAL A 103 -17.19 -7.46 12.62
N GLN A 104 -16.93 -8.57 11.94
CA GLN A 104 -16.13 -9.68 12.47
C GLN A 104 -14.62 -9.47 12.27
N ARG A 105 -14.23 -8.74 11.22
CA ARG A 105 -12.82 -8.45 10.92
C ARG A 105 -12.63 -7.06 10.33
N VAL A 106 -11.68 -6.32 10.87
CA VAL A 106 -11.19 -5.04 10.34
C VAL A 106 -9.80 -5.19 9.76
N VAL A 107 -9.61 -4.71 8.54
CA VAL A 107 -8.30 -4.55 7.86
C VAL A 107 -8.07 -3.06 7.64
N PRO A 108 -7.24 -2.38 8.44
CA PRO A 108 -6.94 -0.96 8.26
C PRO A 108 -6.05 -0.73 7.03
N CYS A 109 -5.89 0.54 6.64
CA CYS A 109 -5.01 0.94 5.55
C CYS A 109 -3.53 0.87 5.96
N ASP A 110 -3.00 -0.35 6.03
CA ASP A 110 -1.59 -0.64 6.26
C ASP A 110 -0.84 -0.70 4.91
N PHE A 111 -0.97 -1.79 4.15
CA PHE A 111 -0.48 -1.99 2.77
C PHE A 111 0.85 -1.30 2.46
N ALA A 112 1.83 -1.42 3.36
CA ALA A 112 3.15 -0.82 3.23
C ALA A 112 4.23 -1.79 3.73
N THR A 113 5.38 -1.25 4.13
CA THR A 113 6.52 -2.03 4.60
C THR A 113 6.45 -2.21 6.12
N PRO A 114 6.86 -3.37 6.66
CA PRO A 114 7.02 -3.56 8.10
C PRO A 114 8.12 -2.64 8.67
N GLY A 115 8.18 -2.53 9.99
CA GLY A 115 9.21 -1.77 10.71
C GLY A 115 8.75 -1.30 12.08
N ALA A 116 9.64 -0.58 12.76
CA ALA A 116 9.47 -0.10 14.11
C ALA A 116 8.77 1.28 14.16
N LYS A 117 8.16 1.55 15.32
CA LYS A 117 7.65 2.87 15.67
C LYS A 117 8.78 3.90 15.78
N GLY A 118 8.48 5.15 15.42
CA GLY A 118 9.40 6.29 15.55
C GLY A 118 10.39 6.45 14.40
N VAL A 119 10.33 5.59 13.38
CA VAL A 119 11.20 5.68 12.19
C VAL A 119 10.53 6.46 11.06
N ARG A 120 9.25 6.18 10.80
CA ARG A 120 8.47 6.76 9.70
C ARG A 120 7.18 7.33 10.27
N GLY A 121 6.98 8.65 10.17
CA GLY A 121 5.79 9.30 10.72
C GLY A 121 4.48 8.77 10.13
N VAL A 122 4.49 8.41 8.84
CA VAL A 122 3.34 7.77 8.17
C VAL A 122 3.02 6.39 8.76
N ALA A 123 4.05 5.60 9.11
CA ALA A 123 3.84 4.30 9.75
C ALA A 123 3.32 4.47 11.18
N ASP A 124 3.80 5.48 11.91
CA ASP A 124 3.34 5.75 13.27
C ASP A 124 1.84 6.09 13.33
N ILE A 125 1.30 6.81 12.34
CA ILE A 125 -0.14 7.03 12.20
C ILE A 125 -0.88 5.69 12.08
N LYS A 126 -0.40 4.81 11.20
CA LYS A 126 -0.99 3.47 11.00
C LYS A 126 -0.92 2.61 12.25
N PHE A 127 0.21 2.60 12.95
CA PHE A 127 0.36 1.89 14.21
C PHE A 127 -0.59 2.41 15.29
N GLY A 128 -0.86 3.72 15.34
CA GLY A 128 -1.90 4.28 16.22
C GLY A 128 -3.30 3.78 15.89
N ILE A 129 -3.62 3.51 14.60
CA ILE A 129 -4.88 2.87 14.20
C ILE A 129 -4.90 1.39 14.62
N ARG A 130 -3.78 0.67 14.45
CA ARG A 130 -3.66 -0.74 14.91
C ARG A 130 -3.93 -0.88 16.41
N GLU A 131 -3.32 -0.02 17.22
CA GLU A 131 -3.53 0.01 18.68
C GLU A 131 -4.98 0.33 19.03
N TYR A 132 -5.60 1.27 18.31
CA TYR A 132 -7.00 1.61 18.52
C TYR A 132 -7.93 0.42 18.22
N ILE A 133 -7.73 -0.26 17.08
CA ILE A 133 -8.46 -1.49 16.72
C ILE A 133 -8.32 -2.54 17.83
N GLN A 134 -7.09 -2.79 18.30
CA GLN A 134 -6.83 -3.75 19.38
C GLN A 134 -7.52 -3.35 20.68
N SER A 135 -7.55 -2.05 21.01
CA SER A 135 -8.20 -1.55 22.24
C SER A 135 -9.72 -1.74 22.25
N LEU A 136 -10.35 -1.79 21.08
CA LEU A 136 -11.78 -2.06 20.92
C LEU A 136 -12.12 -3.56 20.99
N GLY A 137 -11.13 -4.44 20.84
CA GLY A 137 -11.34 -5.89 20.87
C GLY A 137 -12.03 -6.48 19.64
N VAL A 138 -12.25 -5.68 18.59
CA VAL A 138 -12.77 -6.17 17.30
C VAL A 138 -11.74 -7.09 16.63
N GLY A 139 -12.23 -8.11 15.92
CA GLY A 139 -11.34 -8.97 15.14
C GLY A 139 -10.59 -8.18 14.07
N TYR A 140 -9.32 -8.51 13.83
CA TYR A 140 -8.49 -7.73 12.91
C TYR A 140 -7.53 -8.58 12.08
N THR A 141 -7.03 -8.00 10.99
CA THR A 141 -5.82 -8.48 10.32
C THR A 141 -5.04 -7.29 9.80
N PHE A 142 -3.77 -7.16 10.21
CA PHE A 142 -2.87 -6.13 9.68
C PHE A 142 -2.12 -6.69 8.48
N ILE A 143 -2.18 -6.02 7.34
CA ILE A 143 -1.59 -6.52 6.09
C ILE A 143 -0.56 -5.53 5.61
N ASP A 144 0.71 -5.89 5.72
CA ASP A 144 1.80 -5.21 5.03
C ASP A 144 2.15 -5.97 3.75
N VAL A 145 2.61 -5.25 2.73
CA VAL A 145 2.80 -5.78 1.38
C VAL A 145 4.21 -5.52 0.83
N GLY A 146 5.12 -5.04 1.69
CA GLY A 146 6.42 -4.56 1.26
C GLY A 146 6.32 -3.27 0.45
N TRP A 147 7.22 -3.10 -0.52
CA TRP A 147 7.25 -1.96 -1.43
C TRP A 147 6.59 -2.33 -2.76
N TRP A 148 5.94 -1.37 -3.43
CA TRP A 148 5.42 -1.66 -4.77
C TRP A 148 6.60 -1.82 -5.73
N ALA A 149 6.64 -2.93 -6.45
CA ALA A 149 7.68 -3.28 -7.40
C ALA A 149 7.87 -2.19 -8.46
N GLN A 150 6.77 -1.62 -8.96
CA GLN A 150 6.80 -0.52 -9.92
C GLN A 150 7.45 0.76 -9.37
N LEU A 151 7.38 0.99 -8.05
CA LEU A 151 8.04 2.14 -7.39
C LEU A 151 9.49 1.85 -7.00
N TYR A 152 9.93 0.59 -7.11
CA TYR A 152 11.29 0.17 -6.82
C TYR A 152 12.19 0.23 -8.05
N LEU A 153 11.60 0.16 -9.24
CA LEU A 153 12.28 0.28 -10.52
C LEU A 153 12.61 1.75 -10.84
N PRO A 154 13.78 2.05 -11.41
CA PRO A 154 14.11 3.41 -11.84
C PRO A 154 13.21 3.83 -13.01
N LEU A 155 12.68 5.06 -12.96
CA LEU A 155 11.90 5.58 -14.09
C LEU A 155 12.78 5.71 -15.34
N PRO A 156 12.26 5.34 -16.52
CA PRO A 156 12.99 5.53 -17.77
C PRO A 156 13.02 7.01 -18.14
N LEU A 157 14.03 7.44 -18.91
CA LEU A 157 14.20 8.83 -19.33
C LEU A 157 13.02 9.32 -20.16
N ARG A 158 12.40 8.43 -20.95
CA ARG A 158 11.20 8.72 -21.75
C ARG A 158 9.97 9.10 -20.92
N SER A 159 9.96 8.84 -19.62
CA SER A 159 8.85 9.23 -18.75
C SER A 159 8.73 10.75 -18.67
N ASN A 160 7.49 11.24 -18.77
CA ASN A 160 7.13 12.65 -18.60
C ASN A 160 7.02 13.07 -17.13
N ALA A 161 7.32 12.18 -16.17
CA ALA A 161 7.35 12.52 -14.76
C ALA A 161 8.31 13.71 -14.50
N PRO A 162 7.97 14.60 -13.53
CA PRO A 162 8.82 15.72 -13.19
C PRO A 162 10.26 15.29 -12.85
N ALA A 163 11.25 16.13 -13.20
CA ALA A 163 12.67 15.78 -13.07
C ALA A 163 13.05 15.36 -11.64
N GLN A 164 12.48 16.01 -10.62
CA GLN A 164 12.69 15.66 -9.22
C GLN A 164 12.12 14.29 -8.85
N VAL A 165 11.01 13.87 -9.48
CA VAL A 165 10.43 12.53 -9.27
C VAL A 165 11.37 11.50 -9.88
N LYS A 166 11.81 11.70 -11.13
CA LYS A 166 12.77 10.80 -11.80
C LYS A 166 14.07 10.66 -11.01
N ALA A 167 14.68 11.78 -10.61
CA ALA A 167 15.88 11.78 -9.78
C ALA A 167 15.71 11.02 -8.45
N GLY A 168 14.52 11.11 -7.84
CA GLY A 168 14.18 10.33 -6.64
C GLY A 168 14.19 8.82 -6.86
N THR A 169 13.84 8.35 -8.07
CA THR A 169 13.89 6.91 -8.42
C THR A 169 15.29 6.40 -8.75
N TRP A 170 16.24 7.30 -9.02
CA TRP A 170 17.61 6.97 -9.37
C TRP A 170 18.56 6.94 -8.17
N LEU A 171 18.03 7.17 -6.96
CA LEU A 171 18.79 7.14 -5.72
C LEU A 171 19.22 5.70 -5.36
N ILE A 172 20.47 5.53 -4.96
CA ILE A 172 21.04 4.27 -4.45
C ILE A 172 21.75 4.56 -3.13
N CYS A 173 21.40 3.85 -2.06
CA CYS A 173 22.11 3.97 -0.77
C CYS A 173 23.42 3.17 -0.81
N LYS A 174 24.55 3.83 -0.55
CA LYS A 174 25.90 3.22 -0.53
C LYS A 174 26.22 2.45 -1.82
N ASP A 175 26.13 1.13 -1.79
CA ASP A 175 26.36 0.21 -2.91
C ASP A 175 25.07 -0.45 -3.42
N GLY A 176 23.92 -0.12 -2.80
CA GLY A 176 22.62 -0.68 -3.12
C GLY A 176 22.43 -2.12 -2.65
N SER A 177 23.23 -2.60 -1.69
CA SER A 177 23.16 -3.98 -1.19
C SER A 177 21.95 -4.29 -0.30
N ALA A 178 21.18 -3.29 0.12
CA ALA A 178 20.00 -3.48 0.97
C ALA A 178 18.88 -4.22 0.22
N ASN A 179 18.40 -5.32 0.81
CA ASN A 179 17.27 -6.11 0.32
C ASN A 179 15.94 -5.47 0.69
N ASN A 180 14.97 -5.60 -0.22
CA ASN A 180 13.59 -5.18 0.02
C ASN A 180 12.60 -6.20 -0.50
N LEU A 181 11.58 -6.49 0.31
CA LEU A 181 10.36 -7.14 -0.14
C LEU A 181 9.63 -6.23 -1.12
N VAL A 182 9.30 -6.76 -2.29
CA VAL A 182 8.53 -6.07 -3.31
C VAL A 182 7.32 -6.89 -3.72
N ILE A 183 6.26 -6.20 -4.12
CA ILE A 183 5.04 -6.80 -4.66
C ILE A 183 4.58 -6.02 -5.89
N ASP A 184 4.08 -6.70 -6.92
CA ASP A 184 3.29 -6.03 -7.93
C ASP A 184 2.02 -5.46 -7.28
N LYS A 185 1.74 -4.17 -7.47
CA LYS A 185 0.50 -3.55 -6.95
C LYS A 185 -0.76 -4.33 -7.38
N GLY A 186 -0.76 -4.95 -8.55
CA GLY A 186 -1.84 -5.78 -9.08
C GLY A 186 -2.02 -7.12 -8.36
N HIS A 187 -1.01 -7.62 -7.65
CA HIS A 187 -1.08 -8.88 -6.90
C HIS A 187 -1.60 -8.71 -5.47
N ILE A 188 -1.60 -7.48 -4.93
CA ILE A 188 -2.06 -7.18 -3.56
C ILE A 188 -3.45 -7.79 -3.30
N GLY A 189 -4.40 -7.59 -4.22
CA GLY A 189 -5.76 -8.09 -4.02
C GLY A 189 -5.89 -9.60 -3.97
N THR A 190 -5.08 -10.33 -4.73
CA THR A 190 -5.05 -11.80 -4.70
C THR A 190 -4.70 -12.31 -3.31
N PHE A 191 -3.68 -11.71 -2.68
CA PHE A 191 -3.33 -12.04 -1.30
C PHE A 191 -4.41 -11.61 -0.31
N VAL A 192 -4.92 -10.39 -0.41
CA VAL A 192 -5.94 -9.87 0.51
C VAL A 192 -7.19 -10.76 0.51
N ALA A 193 -7.67 -11.20 -0.66
CA ALA A 193 -8.84 -12.07 -0.77
C ALA A 193 -8.65 -13.42 -0.05
N ARG A 194 -7.43 -13.98 -0.08
CA ARG A 194 -7.07 -15.21 0.65
C ARG A 194 -6.93 -14.95 2.14
N ILE A 195 -6.25 -13.86 2.51
CA ILE A 195 -5.99 -13.48 3.89
C ILE A 195 -7.30 -13.25 4.65
N ILE A 196 -8.23 -12.49 4.12
CA ILE A 196 -9.46 -12.08 4.84
C ILE A 196 -10.49 -13.20 4.98
N THR A 197 -10.33 -14.31 4.25
CA THR A 197 -11.21 -15.49 4.35
C THR A 197 -10.57 -16.63 5.15
N ASP A 198 -9.28 -16.51 5.50
CA ASP A 198 -8.53 -17.52 6.24
C ASP A 198 -8.67 -17.31 7.76
N PRO A 199 -9.18 -18.30 8.53
CA PRO A 199 -9.26 -18.16 9.99
C PRO A 199 -7.88 -18.06 10.66
N ARG A 200 -6.80 -18.55 10.03
CA ARG A 200 -5.44 -18.51 10.59
C ARG A 200 -4.87 -17.09 10.72
N THR A 201 -5.44 -16.13 9.97
CA THR A 201 -4.98 -14.73 9.92
C THR A 201 -5.79 -13.80 10.83
N LEU A 202 -6.82 -14.31 11.51
CA LEU A 202 -7.59 -13.53 12.48
C LEU A 202 -6.69 -13.14 13.67
N ASN A 203 -6.70 -11.85 14.00
CA ASN A 203 -5.89 -11.21 15.03
C ASN A 203 -4.38 -11.40 14.81
N LYS A 204 -3.95 -11.31 13.54
CA LYS A 204 -2.55 -11.46 13.11
C LYS A 204 -2.12 -10.31 12.21
N ALA A 205 -0.81 -10.12 12.14
CA ALA A 205 -0.17 -9.39 11.06
C ALA A 205 0.30 -10.38 9.99
N VAL A 206 0.14 -10.03 8.71
CA VAL A 206 0.53 -10.84 7.56
C VAL A 206 1.36 -10.00 6.61
N ILE A 207 2.49 -10.54 6.15
CA ILE A 207 3.33 -9.93 5.12
C ILE A 207 3.07 -10.63 3.78
N ALA A 208 2.55 -9.90 2.80
CA ALA A 208 2.40 -10.35 1.43
C ALA A 208 3.52 -9.77 0.56
N TRP A 209 4.10 -10.56 -0.33
CA TRP A 209 5.24 -10.13 -1.14
C TRP A 209 5.41 -11.07 -2.34
N ASP A 210 6.04 -10.58 -3.41
CA ASP A 210 6.37 -11.37 -4.60
C ASP A 210 7.82 -11.78 -4.64
N ASP A 211 8.72 -10.83 -4.38
CA ASP A 211 10.16 -11.04 -4.47
C ASP A 211 10.93 -10.28 -3.37
N GLU A 212 12.17 -10.70 -3.11
CA GLU A 212 13.08 -10.00 -2.20
C GLU A 212 14.37 -9.71 -2.95
N VAL A 213 14.68 -8.42 -3.13
CA VAL A 213 15.65 -7.98 -4.13
C VAL A 213 16.43 -6.77 -3.64
N THR A 214 17.74 -6.77 -3.92
CA THR A 214 18.62 -5.65 -3.56
C THR A 214 18.29 -4.41 -4.38
N GLN A 215 18.56 -3.24 -3.82
CA GLN A 215 18.37 -1.96 -4.52
C GLN A 215 19.19 -1.90 -5.81
N ILE A 216 20.43 -2.40 -5.78
CA ILE A 216 21.29 -2.41 -6.98
C ILE A 216 20.75 -3.35 -8.06
N ALA A 217 20.24 -4.52 -7.68
CA ALA A 217 19.66 -5.46 -8.65
C ALA A 217 18.39 -4.88 -9.30
N ALA A 218 17.57 -4.13 -8.57
CA ALA A 218 16.43 -3.42 -9.15
C ALA A 218 16.84 -2.40 -10.22
N HIS A 219 17.92 -1.66 -9.98
CA HIS A 219 18.49 -0.74 -10.98
C HIS A 219 19.03 -1.49 -12.20
N GLU A 220 19.76 -2.59 -12.00
CA GLU A 220 20.29 -3.42 -13.09
C GLU A 220 19.18 -4.09 -13.92
N ILE A 221 18.08 -4.50 -13.28
CA ILE A 221 16.86 -4.97 -13.96
C ILE A 221 16.28 -3.84 -14.79
N GLY A 222 16.11 -2.65 -14.21
CA GLY A 222 15.59 -1.48 -14.91
C GLY A 222 16.41 -1.10 -16.14
N GLU A 223 17.73 -1.07 -16.01
CA GLU A 223 18.66 -0.80 -17.11
C GLU A 223 18.55 -1.85 -18.23
N ARG A 224 18.44 -3.13 -17.88
CA ARG A 224 18.33 -4.21 -18.85
C ARG A 224 16.98 -4.21 -19.59
N VAL A 225 15.88 -3.97 -18.86
CA VAL A 225 14.52 -4.15 -19.38
C VAL A 225 13.95 -2.87 -20.02
N SER A 226 14.36 -1.69 -19.57
CA SER A 226 13.85 -0.40 -20.08
C SER A 226 14.14 -0.12 -21.55
N GLY A 227 15.15 -0.78 -22.12
CA GLY A 227 15.72 -0.42 -23.43
C GLY A 227 16.63 0.81 -23.40
N GLU A 228 16.90 1.39 -22.21
CA GLU A 228 17.70 2.60 -22.02
C GLU A 228 18.99 2.37 -21.21
N GLY A 229 19.48 1.12 -21.14
CA GLY A 229 20.48 0.66 -20.17
C GLY A 229 21.64 1.62 -19.84
N GLU A 230 22.47 1.99 -20.84
CA GLU A 230 23.63 2.87 -20.58
C GLU A 230 23.23 4.29 -20.17
N GLU A 231 22.12 4.83 -20.69
CA GLU A 231 21.68 6.17 -20.34
C GLU A 231 21.04 6.21 -18.95
N LEU A 232 20.32 5.16 -18.56
CA LEU A 232 19.74 5.02 -17.23
C LEU A 232 20.82 4.78 -16.17
N LYS A 233 21.84 3.98 -16.49
CA LYS A 233 22.99 3.75 -15.61
C LYS A 233 23.76 5.02 -15.28
N LYS A 234 23.87 5.97 -16.22
CA LYS A 234 24.47 7.30 -15.98
C LYS A 234 23.67 8.15 -15.00
N GLN A 235 22.40 7.85 -14.78
CA GLN A 235 21.54 8.61 -13.86
C GLN A 235 21.69 8.20 -12.40
N ARG A 236 22.37 7.10 -12.08
CA ARG A 236 22.50 6.60 -10.70
C ARG A 236 23.06 7.68 -9.76
N ILE A 237 22.38 7.92 -8.65
CA ILE A 237 22.76 8.89 -7.62
C ILE A 237 23.05 8.15 -6.32
N TYR A 238 24.32 8.09 -5.94
CA TYR A 238 24.73 7.38 -4.73
C TYR A 238 24.65 8.28 -3.48
N LEU A 239 23.87 7.84 -2.50
CA LEU A 239 23.67 8.50 -1.21
C LEU A 239 24.42 7.80 -0.08
N LYS A 240 24.86 8.56 0.92
CA LYS A 240 25.37 8.04 2.19
C LYS A 240 24.21 7.74 3.13
N ARG A 241 24.46 6.87 4.13
CA ARG A 241 23.45 6.50 5.14
C ARG A 241 22.81 7.70 5.87
N GLY A 242 23.59 8.75 6.12
CA GLY A 242 23.13 9.95 6.82
C GLY A 242 22.27 10.90 5.97
N ASP A 243 22.31 10.75 4.64
CA ASP A 243 21.68 11.72 3.73
C ASP A 243 20.15 11.69 3.83
N TYR A 244 19.56 10.51 4.09
CA TYR A 244 18.12 10.36 4.27
C TYR A 244 17.61 11.14 5.49
N LEU A 245 18.23 10.99 6.66
CA LEU A 245 17.81 11.71 7.86
C LEU A 245 18.08 13.22 7.76
N ALA A 246 19.18 13.61 7.11
CA ALA A 246 19.45 15.02 6.84
C ALA A 246 18.40 15.64 5.90
N SER A 247 18.02 14.92 4.83
CA SER A 247 16.95 15.34 3.91
C SER A 247 15.59 15.43 4.62
N ALA A 248 15.26 14.44 5.47
CA ALA A 248 14.03 14.46 6.26
C ALA A 248 13.99 15.65 7.23
N ALA A 249 15.10 15.94 7.93
CA ALA A 249 15.18 17.08 8.84
C ALA A 249 15.00 18.41 8.10
N ALA A 250 15.71 18.62 6.98
CA ALA A 250 15.57 19.83 6.18
C ALA A 250 14.14 20.00 5.63
N ALA A 251 13.51 18.91 5.18
CA ALA A 251 12.13 18.97 4.70
C ALA A 251 11.12 19.21 5.85
N LYS A 252 11.39 18.75 7.07
CA LYS A 252 10.58 19.08 8.26
C LYS A 252 10.66 20.58 8.59
N ASP A 253 11.82 21.21 8.42
CA ASP A 253 11.95 22.66 8.59
C ASP A 253 11.14 23.45 7.54
N GLU A 254 11.04 22.93 6.31
CA GLU A 254 10.18 23.50 5.26
C GLU A 254 8.69 23.36 5.62
N VAL A 255 8.26 22.18 6.09
CA VAL A 255 6.89 21.94 6.58
C VAL A 255 6.54 22.85 7.76
N ALA A 256 7.48 23.06 8.69
CA ALA A 256 7.26 23.95 9.84
C ALA A 256 7.04 25.41 9.42
N LYS A 257 7.66 25.85 8.32
CA LYS A 257 7.48 27.19 7.75
C LYS A 257 6.19 27.31 6.93
N ASP A 258 5.84 26.26 6.20
CA ASP A 258 4.60 26.18 5.42
C ASP A 258 3.96 24.79 5.55
N PRO A 259 3.01 24.63 6.50
CA PRO A 259 2.29 23.38 6.70
C PRO A 259 1.35 22.99 5.54
N THR A 260 1.24 23.82 4.49
CA THR A 260 0.48 23.50 3.28
C THR A 260 1.36 22.99 2.14
N ASN A 261 2.69 22.99 2.34
CA ASN A 261 3.65 22.51 1.35
C ASN A 261 3.65 20.98 1.23
N VAL A 262 2.76 20.46 0.38
CA VAL A 262 2.62 19.03 0.09
C VAL A 262 3.92 18.39 -0.38
N GLY A 263 4.72 19.11 -1.19
CA GLY A 263 6.01 18.61 -1.69
C GLY A 263 7.00 18.33 -0.56
N ALA A 264 7.04 19.20 0.46
CA ALA A 264 7.89 19.00 1.63
C ALA A 264 7.42 17.80 2.47
N TYR A 265 6.11 17.60 2.65
CA TYR A 265 5.58 16.40 3.31
C TYR A 265 5.96 15.10 2.60
N ILE A 266 5.82 15.07 1.27
CA ILE A 266 6.23 13.91 0.46
C ILE A 266 7.73 13.66 0.62
N LYS A 267 8.54 14.71 0.59
CA LYS A 267 10.00 14.60 0.78
C LYS A 267 10.37 14.08 2.16
N VAL A 268 9.69 14.49 3.23
CA VAL A 268 9.85 13.92 4.57
C VAL A 268 9.55 12.42 4.52
N ALA A 269 8.37 12.05 4.03
CA ALA A 269 7.93 10.65 4.00
C ALA A 269 8.90 9.77 3.20
N MET A 270 9.27 10.18 1.99
CA MET A 270 10.19 9.41 1.13
C MET A 270 11.60 9.32 1.71
N SER A 271 12.06 10.35 2.41
CA SER A 271 13.37 10.32 3.09
C SER A 271 13.35 9.36 4.29
N GLU A 272 12.28 9.36 5.09
CA GLU A 272 12.10 8.42 6.21
C GLU A 272 11.95 6.98 5.72
N TYR A 273 11.22 6.75 4.62
CA TYR A 273 11.17 5.45 3.95
C TYR A 273 12.56 5.03 3.46
N GLY A 274 13.30 5.91 2.78
CA GLY A 274 14.67 5.60 2.34
C GLY A 274 15.60 5.24 3.50
N HIS A 275 15.49 5.91 4.64
CA HIS A 275 16.22 5.53 5.86
C HIS A 275 15.83 4.13 6.33
N SER A 276 14.54 3.87 6.46
CA SER A 276 14.02 2.58 6.90
C SER A 276 14.42 1.43 5.98
N LEU A 277 14.22 1.58 4.66
CA LEU A 277 14.47 0.54 3.66
C LEU A 277 15.95 0.25 3.49
N TYR A 278 16.79 1.28 3.43
CA TYR A 278 18.18 1.12 2.97
C TYR A 278 19.24 1.30 4.05
N VAL A 279 18.88 1.89 5.20
CA VAL A 279 19.80 2.10 6.32
C VAL A 279 19.50 1.08 7.42
N LEU A 280 18.24 0.98 7.82
CA LEU A 280 17.77 0.05 8.86
C LEU A 280 17.38 -1.33 8.31
N GLN A 281 17.09 -1.43 7.00
CA GLN A 281 16.69 -2.67 6.32
C GLN A 281 15.44 -3.32 6.94
N GLU A 282 14.44 -2.49 7.28
CA GLU A 282 13.23 -2.97 7.97
C GLU A 282 12.29 -3.79 7.07
N ASN A 283 12.42 -3.67 5.75
CA ASN A 283 11.54 -4.31 4.77
C ASN A 283 12.13 -5.62 4.22
N THR A 284 12.50 -6.53 5.10
CA THR A 284 13.01 -7.87 4.75
C THR A 284 12.09 -8.95 5.30
N LEU A 285 12.11 -10.15 4.71
CA LEU A 285 11.31 -11.26 5.23
C LEU A 285 11.76 -11.64 6.65
N GLU A 286 13.07 -11.63 6.88
CA GLU A 286 13.67 -11.89 8.18
C GLU A 286 13.11 -10.95 9.25
N ASN A 287 13.12 -9.63 8.99
CA ASN A 287 12.60 -8.65 9.94
C ASN A 287 11.08 -8.77 10.12
N ALA A 288 10.32 -8.99 9.05
CA ALA A 288 8.88 -9.22 9.16
C ALA A 288 8.56 -10.42 10.07
N LYS A 289 9.27 -11.53 9.90
CA LYS A 289 9.13 -12.72 10.77
C LYS A 289 9.55 -12.43 12.22
N ALA A 290 10.63 -11.68 12.43
CA ALA A 290 11.06 -11.26 13.76
C ALA A 290 10.01 -10.38 14.47
N LEU A 291 9.25 -9.58 13.72
CA LEU A 291 8.13 -8.78 14.22
C LEU A 291 6.83 -9.59 14.40
N GLY A 292 6.84 -10.90 14.11
CA GLY A 292 5.71 -11.80 14.30
C GLY A 292 4.69 -11.84 13.15
N TYR A 293 5.05 -11.36 11.96
CA TYR A 293 4.18 -11.47 10.79
C TYR A 293 4.11 -12.92 10.33
N LEU A 294 2.91 -13.35 9.93
CA LEU A 294 2.74 -14.56 9.14
C LEU A 294 3.20 -14.29 7.70
N ASP A 295 3.94 -15.23 7.11
CA ASP A 295 4.36 -15.15 5.72
C ASP A 295 3.23 -15.65 4.80
N ALA A 296 2.68 -14.76 3.97
CA ALA A 296 1.62 -15.11 3.05
C ALA A 296 2.06 -16.18 2.02
N ARG A 297 3.36 -16.23 1.67
CA ARG A 297 3.90 -17.25 0.76
C ARG A 297 3.95 -18.64 1.39
N GLU A 298 4.12 -18.73 2.70
CA GLU A 298 4.01 -20.00 3.44
C GLU A 298 2.53 -20.41 3.61
N LEU A 299 1.64 -19.45 3.82
CA LEU A 299 0.20 -19.71 3.98
C LEU A 299 -0.47 -20.15 2.66
N TYR A 300 -0.02 -19.61 1.53
CA TYR A 300 -0.62 -19.74 0.20
C TYR A 300 0.44 -20.09 -0.88
N PRO A 301 1.08 -21.26 -0.80
CA PRO A 301 2.12 -21.67 -1.74
C PRO A 301 1.60 -21.87 -3.18
N ASP A 302 0.27 -21.93 -3.35
CA ASP A 302 -0.40 -22.06 -4.65
C ASP A 302 -0.49 -20.74 -5.43
N ILE A 303 -0.33 -19.58 -4.77
CA ILE A 303 -0.29 -18.28 -5.47
C ILE A 303 1.04 -18.21 -6.25
N PRO A 304 1.01 -17.99 -7.58
CA PRO A 304 2.22 -17.91 -8.39
C PRO A 304 3.21 -16.88 -7.87
N LYS A 305 4.51 -17.19 -7.97
CA LYS A 305 5.59 -16.25 -7.64
C LYS A 305 6.01 -15.51 -8.90
N PHE A 306 6.19 -14.20 -8.78
CA PHE A 306 6.69 -13.34 -9.84
C PHE A 306 7.98 -12.68 -9.37
N THR A 307 8.95 -12.55 -10.26
CA THR A 307 10.18 -11.82 -9.96
C THR A 307 9.99 -10.34 -10.23
N LEU A 308 10.87 -9.48 -9.68
CA LEU A 308 10.88 -8.06 -10.06
C LEU A 308 11.11 -7.87 -11.57
N GLU A 309 11.88 -8.75 -12.22
CA GLU A 309 12.11 -8.69 -13.66
C GLU A 309 10.86 -9.01 -14.49
N ASP A 310 9.95 -9.84 -13.98
CA ASP A 310 8.66 -10.07 -14.64
C ASP A 310 7.78 -8.82 -14.59
N VAL A 311 7.70 -8.17 -13.42
CA VAL A 311 6.99 -6.89 -13.27
C VAL A 311 7.63 -5.79 -14.11
N ALA A 312 8.97 -5.77 -14.22
CA ALA A 312 9.68 -4.78 -15.01
C ALA A 312 9.29 -4.82 -16.49
N LYS A 313 9.05 -6.01 -17.07
CA LYS A 313 8.66 -6.14 -18.48
C LYS A 313 7.35 -5.40 -18.76
N ASP A 314 6.37 -5.56 -17.89
CA ASP A 314 5.08 -4.90 -18.03
C ASP A 314 5.21 -3.39 -17.73
N PHE A 315 5.90 -3.03 -16.65
CA PHE A 315 6.13 -1.63 -16.26
C PHE A 315 6.80 -0.81 -17.37
N TYR A 316 7.88 -1.33 -17.99
CA TYR A 316 8.56 -0.61 -19.07
C TYR A 316 7.86 -0.73 -20.43
N ALA A 317 6.84 -1.60 -20.57
CA ALA A 317 5.97 -1.64 -21.75
C ALA A 317 4.86 -0.58 -21.71
N GLU A 318 4.54 -0.02 -20.53
CA GLU A 318 3.55 1.05 -20.39
C GLU A 318 3.94 2.30 -21.18
N ALA A 319 2.96 2.98 -21.78
CA ALA A 319 3.20 4.21 -22.52
C ALA A 319 3.82 5.30 -21.65
N GLU A 320 3.38 5.43 -20.40
CA GLU A 320 3.90 6.38 -19.41
C GLU A 320 4.07 5.72 -18.04
N PRO A 321 5.23 5.07 -17.77
CA PRO A 321 5.48 4.41 -16.48
C PRO A 321 5.49 5.40 -15.30
N GLY A 322 5.70 6.70 -15.57
CA GLY A 322 5.64 7.76 -14.57
C GLY A 322 4.25 8.00 -13.98
N ASP A 323 3.18 7.53 -14.64
CA ASP A 323 1.81 7.76 -14.19
C ASP A 323 1.53 7.13 -12.82
N ILE A 324 2.27 6.10 -12.42
CA ILE A 324 2.15 5.53 -11.07
C ILE A 324 2.47 6.55 -9.97
N TYR A 325 3.29 7.57 -10.26
CA TYR A 325 3.66 8.62 -9.31
C TYR A 325 2.65 9.78 -9.27
N THR A 326 1.70 9.85 -10.22
CA THR A 326 0.67 10.91 -10.25
C THR A 326 -0.34 10.78 -9.11
N ALA A 327 -0.42 9.59 -8.48
CA ALA A 327 -1.26 9.33 -7.31
C ALA A 327 -0.73 9.92 -5.99
N TYR A 328 0.49 10.48 -5.96
CA TYR A 328 1.06 11.15 -4.78
C TYR A 328 0.81 12.67 -4.77
N GLY A 329 0.18 13.23 -5.82
CA GLY A 329 -0.13 14.66 -5.97
C GLY A 329 -1.61 14.98 -5.84
#